data_AF-A0A535DD16-F1
#
_entry.id   AF-A0A535DD16-F1
#
_cell.length_a   1.000
_cell.length_b   1.000
_cell.length_c   1.000
_cell.angle_alpha   90.00
_cell.angle_beta   90.00
_cell.angle_gamma   90.00
#
_symmetry.space_group_name_H-M   'P 1'
#
loop_
_entity.id
_entity.type
_entity.pdbx_description
1 polymer ?
#
loop_
_entity_poly.entity_id
_entity_poly.type
_entity_poly.pdbx_seq_one_letter_code
_entity_poly.pdbx_strand_id
1 'polypeptide(L)'
;MDIQTAKQRAAEGVAAARDELIEVSLEIHANPELAMEEERASALIAGKLEARGFAVERAAFGLPTAFHARWGEGPVTIAYLCEYDALPEIGHACGHNLIATAGLGGAYGLKAAVSPDDVTLLVLGTPAEEDQGGKAIMLERGAFDGVDAALMAHPAPFDIAAPPMYGVEQANVVYKGQAVHASVAPEAGVNALDALVTAYQAIAQLRQHIRRDSRIHGIITYGGSAANVVPDRAEARFLVRALQTAYLADLKGRVQRCFEAGALGSGAQVTVQWDKYTYAPMNNSMPIADAYGENARTLGRKFLEQAVESTGSTDMGNVSWAVPSIHPTFSIGAFAINHTPGFTEVAATDAAHKSMIEVAQALAMTGVDLLHSPDLLRRAKDRFGAPA
;
A
#
# COMPACT_ATOMS: atom_id res chain seq x y z
N MET A 1 -13.43 0.61 32.91
CA MET A 1 -11.97 0.60 33.15
C MET A 1 -11.46 1.98 32.76
N ASP A 2 -10.47 2.55 33.45
CA ASP A 2 -9.88 3.81 32.95
C ASP A 2 -9.01 3.53 31.71
N ILE A 3 -8.80 4.58 30.90
CA ILE A 3 -8.14 4.46 29.60
C ILE A 3 -6.68 3.99 29.71
N GLN A 4 -5.96 4.37 30.76
CA GLN A 4 -4.55 3.98 30.92
C GLN A 4 -4.43 2.51 31.30
N THR A 5 -5.28 2.03 32.21
CA THR A 5 -5.38 0.60 32.53
C THR A 5 -5.79 -0.22 31.30
N ALA A 6 -6.73 0.28 30.48
CA ALA A 6 -7.12 -0.40 29.25
C ALA A 6 -5.97 -0.47 28.23
N LYS A 7 -5.21 0.61 28.05
CA LYS A 7 -4.00 0.62 27.22
C LYS A 7 -2.94 -0.35 27.71
N GLN A 8 -2.71 -0.42 29.01
CA GLN A 8 -1.78 -1.36 29.60
C GLN A 8 -2.20 -2.81 29.32
N ARG A 9 -3.49 -3.15 29.52
CA ARG A 9 -4.01 -4.48 29.19
C ARG A 9 -3.88 -4.80 27.70
N ALA A 10 -4.08 -3.81 26.84
CA ALA A 10 -3.92 -3.99 25.40
C ALA A 10 -2.46 -4.34 25.06
N ALA A 11 -1.51 -3.61 25.62
CA ALA A 11 -0.08 -3.86 25.43
C ALA A 11 0.36 -5.22 25.99
N GLU A 12 -0.17 -5.62 27.15
CA GLU A 12 0.04 -6.94 27.77
C GLU A 12 -0.56 -8.06 26.91
N GLY A 13 -1.73 -7.83 26.28
CA GLY A 13 -2.36 -8.77 25.35
C GLY A 13 -1.50 -9.05 24.11
N VAL A 14 -0.85 -8.01 23.56
CA VAL A 14 0.15 -8.19 22.48
C VAL A 14 1.36 -8.96 22.99
N ALA A 15 1.89 -8.59 24.16
CA ALA A 15 3.07 -9.25 24.73
C ALA A 15 2.82 -10.74 25.02
N ALA A 16 1.63 -11.11 25.47
CA ALA A 16 1.22 -12.50 25.68
C ALA A 16 1.11 -13.30 24.37
N ALA A 17 0.89 -12.63 23.23
CA ALA A 17 0.85 -13.24 21.90
C ALA A 17 2.20 -13.18 21.16
N ARG A 18 3.26 -12.65 21.79
CA ARG A 18 4.55 -12.36 21.14
C ARG A 18 5.09 -13.54 20.33
N ASP A 19 5.20 -14.70 20.95
CA ASP A 19 5.85 -15.84 20.31
C ASP A 19 5.02 -16.38 19.13
N GLU A 20 3.68 -16.36 19.24
CA GLU A 20 2.78 -16.67 18.13
C GLU A 20 2.93 -15.69 16.96
N LEU A 21 3.03 -14.39 17.25
CA LEU A 21 3.20 -13.36 16.22
C LEU A 21 4.54 -13.49 15.50
N ILE A 22 5.62 -13.81 16.22
CA ILE A 22 6.95 -14.04 15.65
C ILE A 22 6.97 -15.31 14.79
N GLU A 23 6.35 -16.41 15.26
CA GLU A 23 6.19 -17.64 14.50
C GLU A 23 5.47 -17.40 13.17
N VAL A 24 4.35 -16.67 13.20
CA VAL A 24 3.60 -16.32 11.98
C VAL A 24 4.46 -15.46 11.05
N SER A 25 5.17 -14.47 11.58
CA SER A 25 6.04 -13.60 10.78
C SER A 25 7.14 -14.38 10.06
N LEU A 26 7.78 -15.31 10.77
CA LEU A 26 8.86 -16.13 10.22
C LEU A 26 8.33 -17.13 9.17
N GLU A 27 7.15 -17.71 9.40
CA GLU A 27 6.55 -18.64 8.43
C GLU A 27 6.18 -17.93 7.12
N ILE A 28 5.58 -16.74 7.20
CA ILE A 28 5.29 -15.91 6.03
C ILE A 28 6.60 -15.52 5.33
N HIS A 29 7.59 -15.04 6.09
CA HIS A 29 8.89 -14.62 5.54
C HIS A 29 9.61 -15.75 4.79
N ALA A 30 9.59 -16.97 5.34
CA ALA A 30 10.25 -18.14 4.76
C ALA A 30 9.53 -18.71 3.52
N ASN A 31 8.26 -18.36 3.31
CA ASN A 31 7.44 -18.86 2.22
C ASN A 31 6.83 -17.68 1.43
N PRO A 32 7.65 -16.90 0.70
CA PRO A 32 7.17 -15.75 -0.04
C PRO A 32 6.21 -16.17 -1.16
N GLU A 33 5.03 -15.56 -1.18
CA GLU A 33 4.00 -15.77 -2.21
C GLU A 33 3.68 -14.44 -2.90
N LEU A 34 3.53 -14.45 -4.22
CA LEU A 34 3.32 -13.23 -5.00
C LEU A 34 1.89 -12.71 -4.89
N ALA A 35 1.68 -11.48 -5.34
CA ALA A 35 0.36 -10.86 -5.46
C ALA A 35 -0.68 -11.81 -6.08
N MET A 36 -1.80 -12.01 -5.40
CA MET A 36 -2.92 -12.93 -5.71
C MET A 36 -2.61 -14.43 -5.59
N GLU A 37 -1.43 -14.82 -5.12
CA GLU A 37 -1.00 -16.21 -4.93
C GLU A 37 -0.68 -16.52 -3.46
N GLU A 38 -1.02 -15.63 -2.52
CA GLU A 38 -0.70 -15.69 -1.09
C GLU A 38 -1.57 -16.65 -0.28
N GLU A 39 -1.76 -17.87 -0.80
CA GLU A 39 -2.65 -18.88 -0.23
C GLU A 39 -2.21 -19.32 1.16
N ARG A 40 -0.91 -19.59 1.38
CA ARG A 40 -0.40 -20.06 2.66
C ARG A 40 -0.45 -18.96 3.70
N ALA A 41 0.01 -17.76 3.37
CA ALA A 41 0.03 -16.65 4.31
C ALA A 41 -1.38 -16.26 4.75
N SER A 42 -2.31 -16.14 3.80
CA SER A 42 -3.73 -15.87 4.07
C SER A 42 -4.34 -16.97 4.94
N ALA A 43 -4.12 -18.25 4.59
CA ALA A 43 -4.69 -19.37 5.32
C ALA A 43 -4.15 -19.49 6.76
N LEU A 44 -2.86 -19.20 6.95
CA LEU A 44 -2.19 -19.19 8.25
C LEU A 44 -2.80 -18.13 9.18
N ILE A 45 -2.90 -16.88 8.72
CA ILE A 45 -3.43 -15.77 9.53
C ILE A 45 -4.91 -16.01 9.87
N ALA A 46 -5.72 -16.40 8.88
CA ALA A 46 -7.12 -16.77 9.07
C ALA A 46 -7.28 -17.88 10.13
N GLY A 47 -6.42 -18.91 10.09
CA GLY A 47 -6.44 -20.01 11.07
C GLY A 47 -6.11 -19.56 12.50
N LYS A 48 -5.15 -18.66 12.68
CA LYS A 48 -4.80 -18.10 14.01
C LYS A 48 -5.95 -17.25 14.56
N LEU A 49 -6.64 -16.48 13.70
CA LEU A 49 -7.83 -15.71 14.06
C LEU A 49 -9.01 -16.61 14.48
N GLU A 50 -9.32 -17.66 13.71
CA GLU A 50 -10.34 -18.68 14.05
C GLU A 50 -10.05 -19.30 15.43
N ALA A 51 -8.80 -19.69 15.69
CA ALA A 51 -8.39 -20.26 16.97
C ALA A 51 -8.57 -19.31 18.16
N ARG A 52 -8.60 -17.99 17.91
CA ARG A 52 -8.86 -16.94 18.91
C ARG A 52 -10.32 -16.47 18.93
N GLY A 53 -11.22 -17.17 18.25
CA GLY A 53 -12.66 -16.96 18.32
C GLY A 53 -13.18 -15.81 17.44
N PHE A 54 -12.44 -15.43 16.39
CA PHE A 54 -12.99 -14.59 15.33
C PHE A 54 -13.86 -15.44 14.39
N ALA A 55 -14.95 -14.87 13.93
CA ALA A 55 -15.71 -15.41 12.79
C ALA A 55 -14.98 -15.00 11.50
N VAL A 56 -14.41 -15.96 10.77
CA VAL A 56 -13.59 -15.69 9.59
C VAL A 56 -14.30 -16.16 8.32
N GLU A 57 -14.46 -15.24 7.38
CA GLU A 57 -14.80 -15.53 5.98
C GLU A 57 -13.50 -15.54 5.18
N ARG A 58 -13.16 -16.69 4.62
CA ARG A 58 -12.00 -16.87 3.71
C ARG A 58 -12.45 -16.65 2.26
N ALA A 59 -11.51 -16.32 1.38
CA ALA A 59 -11.80 -15.91 0.00
C ALA A 59 -12.82 -14.76 -0.08
N ALA A 60 -12.72 -13.83 0.88
CA ALA A 60 -13.70 -12.77 1.09
C ALA A 60 -13.68 -11.78 -0.08
N PHE A 61 -14.82 -11.11 -0.29
CA PHE A 61 -14.97 -10.07 -1.32
C PHE A 61 -14.53 -10.55 -2.72
N GLY A 62 -14.68 -11.84 -3.03
CA GLY A 62 -14.33 -12.42 -4.34
C GLY A 62 -12.83 -12.38 -4.68
N LEU A 63 -11.95 -12.30 -3.70
CA LEU A 63 -10.50 -12.46 -3.85
C LEU A 63 -10.06 -13.74 -3.13
N PRO A 64 -9.47 -14.75 -3.83
CA PRO A 64 -9.19 -16.06 -3.24
C PRO A 64 -8.33 -16.01 -1.97
N THR A 65 -7.38 -15.09 -1.93
CA THR A 65 -6.41 -14.95 -0.83
C THR A 65 -6.78 -13.83 0.13
N ALA A 66 -7.94 -13.17 0.00
CA ALA A 66 -8.43 -12.23 1.01
C ALA A 66 -9.20 -12.96 2.12
N PHE A 67 -9.22 -12.38 3.33
CA PHE A 67 -10.09 -12.83 4.40
C PHE A 67 -10.73 -11.66 5.16
N HIS A 68 -11.89 -11.92 5.74
CA HIS A 68 -12.65 -11.00 6.58
C HIS A 68 -12.92 -11.66 7.92
N ALA A 69 -12.21 -11.24 8.96
CA ALA A 69 -12.38 -11.78 10.31
C ALA A 69 -13.08 -10.76 11.21
N ARG A 70 -14.12 -11.19 11.91
CA ARG A 70 -14.94 -10.34 12.80
C ARG A 70 -14.98 -10.87 14.21
N TRP A 71 -14.92 -9.98 15.20
CA TRP A 71 -15.19 -10.29 16.60
C TRP A 71 -15.95 -9.13 17.28
N GLY A 72 -16.94 -9.45 18.11
CA GLY A 72 -17.77 -8.45 18.80
C GLY A 72 -18.90 -7.87 17.95
N GLU A 73 -19.77 -7.11 18.63
CA GLU A 73 -21.01 -6.52 18.10
C GLU A 73 -21.22 -5.08 18.58
N GLY A 74 -20.19 -4.46 19.15
CA GLY A 74 -20.29 -3.10 19.64
C GLY A 74 -20.45 -2.04 18.55
N PRO A 75 -20.83 -0.81 18.94
CA PRO A 75 -21.28 0.25 18.03
C PRO A 75 -20.14 0.94 17.27
N VAL A 76 -18.88 0.75 17.66
CA VAL A 76 -17.71 1.28 16.96
C VAL A 76 -17.00 0.14 16.25
N THR A 77 -16.77 0.28 14.95
CA THR A 77 -16.10 -0.71 14.10
C THR A 77 -14.66 -0.28 13.80
N ILE A 78 -13.67 -1.04 14.28
CA ILE A 78 -12.24 -0.78 14.04
C ILE A 78 -11.66 -1.92 13.21
N ALA A 79 -11.05 -1.60 12.08
CA ALA A 79 -10.38 -2.57 11.21
C ALA A 79 -8.86 -2.52 11.39
N TYR A 80 -8.23 -3.69 11.51
CA TYR A 80 -6.78 -3.87 11.44
C TYR A 80 -6.44 -4.60 10.13
N LEU A 81 -5.58 -4.00 9.31
CA LEU A 81 -5.27 -4.52 7.98
C LEU A 81 -3.96 -5.31 8.01
N CYS A 82 -3.94 -6.42 7.28
CA CYS A 82 -2.82 -7.34 7.18
C CYS A 82 -2.47 -7.58 5.70
N GLU A 83 -1.26 -7.18 5.29
CA GLU A 83 -0.68 -7.49 3.98
C GLU A 83 0.34 -8.60 4.10
N TYR A 84 0.48 -9.41 3.06
CA TYR A 84 1.31 -10.62 3.10
C TYR A 84 1.78 -11.10 1.72
N ASP A 85 1.68 -10.28 0.69
CA ASP A 85 2.31 -10.54 -0.61
C ASP A 85 3.82 -10.25 -0.56
N ALA A 86 4.56 -10.94 -1.44
CA ALA A 86 5.99 -10.82 -1.62
C ALA A 86 6.31 -10.27 -3.02
N LEU A 87 7.57 -9.87 -3.19
CA LEU A 87 8.09 -9.38 -4.46
C LEU A 87 8.81 -10.49 -5.24
N PRO A 88 8.73 -10.49 -6.59
CA PRO A 88 9.46 -11.42 -7.43
C PRO A 88 10.96 -11.43 -7.13
N GLU A 89 11.54 -12.61 -7.03
CA GLU A 89 12.98 -12.89 -6.85
C GLU A 89 13.60 -12.45 -5.50
N ILE A 90 13.02 -11.47 -4.80
CA ILE A 90 13.59 -10.89 -3.57
C ILE A 90 12.75 -11.17 -2.31
N GLY A 91 11.61 -11.85 -2.42
CA GLY A 91 10.79 -12.25 -1.28
C GLY A 91 10.12 -11.06 -0.57
N HIS A 92 9.98 -11.11 0.76
CA HIS A 92 9.38 -10.04 1.55
C HIS A 92 10.29 -8.81 1.75
N ALA A 93 10.82 -8.27 0.64
CA ALA A 93 11.66 -7.08 0.63
C ALA A 93 10.90 -5.79 0.99
N CYS A 94 9.58 -5.84 1.11
CA CYS A 94 8.76 -4.76 1.65
C CYS A 94 8.33 -5.00 3.12
N GLY A 95 8.63 -6.19 3.67
CA GLY A 95 8.35 -6.53 5.06
C GLY A 95 6.89 -6.84 5.37
N HIS A 96 6.11 -7.31 4.40
CA HIS A 96 4.67 -7.61 4.59
C HIS A 96 4.45 -8.69 5.67
N ASN A 97 5.42 -9.58 5.90
CA ASN A 97 5.43 -10.47 7.05
C ASN A 97 5.35 -9.75 8.41
N LEU A 98 5.90 -8.53 8.53
CA LEU A 98 5.82 -7.70 9.72
C LEU A 98 4.52 -6.89 9.76
N ILE A 99 4.03 -6.45 8.60
CA ILE A 99 2.73 -5.74 8.46
C ILE A 99 1.59 -6.63 8.93
N ALA A 100 1.49 -7.85 8.38
CA ALA A 100 0.50 -8.85 8.79
C ALA A 100 0.49 -9.04 10.31
N THR A 101 1.67 -9.23 10.90
CA THR A 101 1.76 -9.53 12.33
C THR A 101 1.58 -8.30 13.22
N ALA A 102 1.89 -7.10 12.73
CA ALA A 102 1.58 -5.85 13.44
C ALA A 102 0.07 -5.62 13.50
N GLY A 103 -0.64 -5.80 12.38
CA GLY A 103 -2.11 -5.73 12.32
C GLY A 103 -2.77 -6.79 13.20
N LEU A 104 -2.32 -8.04 13.08
CA LEU A 104 -2.80 -9.16 13.90
C LEU A 104 -2.58 -8.92 15.40
N GLY A 105 -1.37 -8.47 15.77
CA GLY A 105 -1.03 -8.13 17.15
C GLY A 105 -1.87 -6.97 17.69
N GLY A 106 -2.09 -5.93 16.89
CA GLY A 106 -2.97 -4.81 17.23
C GLY A 106 -4.39 -5.27 17.58
N ALA A 107 -4.97 -6.14 16.75
CA ALA A 107 -6.28 -6.72 16.98
C ALA A 107 -6.32 -7.60 18.25
N TYR A 108 -5.30 -8.44 18.47
CA TYR A 108 -5.20 -9.27 19.67
C TYR A 108 -5.10 -8.43 20.95
N GLY A 109 -4.29 -7.38 20.93
CA GLY A 109 -4.14 -6.46 22.05
C GLY A 109 -5.46 -5.76 22.37
N LEU A 110 -6.14 -5.19 21.37
CA LEU A 110 -7.41 -4.52 21.59
C LEU A 110 -8.45 -5.48 22.18
N LYS A 111 -8.60 -6.68 21.58
CA LYS A 111 -9.51 -7.73 22.06
C LYS A 111 -9.25 -8.13 23.52
N ALA A 112 -8.00 -8.07 24.01
CA ALA A 112 -7.67 -8.37 25.40
C ALA A 112 -8.09 -7.26 26.39
N ALA A 113 -8.34 -6.05 25.92
CA ALA A 113 -8.63 -4.89 26.75
C ALA A 113 -10.11 -4.50 26.85
N VAL A 114 -10.97 -5.04 25.99
CA VAL A 114 -12.35 -4.55 25.78
C VAL A 114 -13.40 -5.69 25.76
N SER A 115 -14.67 -5.34 25.97
CA SER A 115 -15.78 -6.29 25.82
C SER A 115 -16.20 -6.46 24.36
N PRO A 116 -16.67 -7.63 23.91
CA PRO A 116 -17.29 -7.78 22.59
C PRO A 116 -18.52 -6.88 22.38
N ASP A 117 -19.15 -6.39 23.46
CA ASP A 117 -20.29 -5.45 23.38
C ASP A 117 -19.85 -4.00 23.15
N ASP A 118 -18.56 -3.67 23.34
CA ASP A 118 -18.04 -2.31 23.23
C ASP A 118 -17.53 -1.98 21.82
N VAL A 119 -17.08 -3.00 21.09
CA VAL A 119 -16.44 -2.84 19.77
C VAL A 119 -16.84 -3.95 18.80
N THR A 120 -16.95 -3.59 17.53
CA THR A 120 -16.81 -4.51 16.41
C THR A 120 -15.37 -4.46 15.93
N LEU A 121 -14.62 -5.54 16.11
CA LEU A 121 -13.24 -5.66 15.65
C LEU A 121 -13.20 -6.42 14.33
N LEU A 122 -12.60 -5.81 13.30
CA LEU A 122 -12.33 -6.46 12.02
C LEU A 122 -10.83 -6.67 11.84
N VAL A 123 -10.45 -7.82 11.32
CA VAL A 123 -9.11 -8.05 10.76
C VAL A 123 -9.28 -8.42 9.31
N LEU A 124 -8.73 -7.59 8.42
CA LEU A 124 -8.85 -7.74 6.98
C LEU A 124 -7.52 -8.23 6.43
N GLY A 125 -7.57 -9.40 5.77
CA GLY A 125 -6.46 -9.89 4.97
C GLY A 125 -6.53 -9.27 3.58
N THR A 126 -5.53 -8.47 3.25
CA THR A 126 -5.52 -7.62 2.07
C THR A 126 -4.38 -8.04 1.13
N PRO A 127 -4.65 -8.85 0.10
CA PRO A 127 -3.62 -9.36 -0.81
C PRO A 127 -3.15 -8.30 -1.81
N ALA A 128 -2.07 -8.62 -2.54
CA ALA A 128 -1.64 -7.93 -3.75
C ALA A 128 -1.46 -6.40 -3.64
N GLU A 129 -0.85 -5.91 -2.56
CA GLU A 129 -0.52 -4.49 -2.44
C GLU A 129 0.54 -4.06 -3.46
N GLU A 130 1.51 -4.93 -3.78
CA GLU A 130 2.63 -4.61 -4.66
C GLU A 130 2.26 -4.61 -6.16
N ASP A 131 1.02 -4.98 -6.51
CA ASP A 131 0.55 -5.05 -7.91
C ASP A 131 -0.90 -4.57 -8.08
N GLN A 132 -1.87 -5.49 -8.01
CA GLN A 132 -3.25 -5.23 -8.45
C GLN A 132 -4.08 -4.34 -7.50
N GLY A 133 -3.61 -4.08 -6.28
CA GLY A 133 -4.28 -3.25 -5.29
C GLY A 133 -5.48 -3.93 -4.66
N GLY A 134 -5.25 -4.99 -3.88
CA GLY A 134 -6.31 -5.76 -3.25
C GLY A 134 -7.25 -4.91 -2.39
N LYS A 135 -6.76 -3.88 -1.68
CA LYS A 135 -7.61 -2.98 -0.87
C LYS A 135 -8.52 -2.14 -1.74
N ALA A 136 -8.07 -1.68 -2.90
CA ALA A 136 -8.91 -0.94 -3.83
C ALA A 136 -10.07 -1.81 -4.37
N ILE A 137 -9.78 -3.08 -4.68
CA ILE A 137 -10.80 -4.05 -5.11
C ILE A 137 -11.77 -4.38 -3.97
N MET A 138 -11.24 -4.65 -2.76
CA MET A 138 -12.03 -4.94 -1.57
C MET A 138 -12.94 -3.75 -1.20
N LEU A 139 -12.44 -2.52 -1.32
CA LEU A 139 -13.22 -1.30 -1.09
C LEU A 139 -14.39 -1.18 -2.07
N GLU A 140 -14.18 -1.40 -3.37
CA GLU A 140 -15.26 -1.42 -4.37
C GLU A 140 -16.33 -2.48 -4.05
N ARG A 141 -15.94 -3.55 -3.36
CA ARG A 141 -16.80 -4.69 -3.00
C ARG A 141 -17.36 -4.62 -1.58
N GLY A 142 -17.27 -3.47 -0.93
CA GLY A 142 -17.92 -3.20 0.36
C GLY A 142 -17.16 -3.67 1.60
N ALA A 143 -15.86 -4.00 1.49
CA ALA A 143 -15.08 -4.50 2.63
C ALA A 143 -14.89 -3.50 3.77
N PHE A 144 -15.11 -2.22 3.49
CA PHE A 144 -14.95 -1.13 4.46
C PHE A 144 -16.29 -0.48 4.81
N ASP A 145 -17.42 -1.06 4.39
CA ASP A 145 -18.75 -0.55 4.71
C ASP A 145 -19.00 -0.64 6.23
N GLY A 146 -19.37 0.49 6.84
CA GLY A 146 -19.61 0.57 8.28
C GLY A 146 -18.35 0.54 9.16
N VAL A 147 -17.15 0.63 8.57
CA VAL A 147 -15.90 0.78 9.32
C VAL A 147 -15.71 2.22 9.78
N ASP A 148 -15.44 2.42 11.07
CA ASP A 148 -15.27 3.75 11.65
C ASP A 148 -13.81 4.23 11.65
N ALA A 149 -12.86 3.29 11.71
CA ALA A 149 -11.43 3.55 11.60
C ALA A 149 -10.68 2.32 11.08
N ALA A 150 -9.64 2.54 10.26
CA ALA A 150 -8.75 1.51 9.75
C ALA A 150 -7.29 1.77 10.16
N LEU A 151 -6.65 0.77 10.77
CA LEU A 151 -5.33 0.86 11.35
C LEU A 151 -4.37 -0.13 10.67
N MET A 152 -3.19 0.34 10.31
CA MET A 152 -2.12 -0.42 9.68
C MET A 152 -0.78 0.23 10.01
N ALA A 153 0.34 -0.49 9.92
CA ALA A 153 1.66 0.09 10.03
C ALA A 153 2.66 -0.65 9.14
N HIS A 154 3.69 0.05 8.66
CA HIS A 154 4.61 -0.45 7.64
C HIS A 154 6.07 -0.38 8.08
N PRO A 155 6.85 -1.45 7.94
CA PRO A 155 8.26 -1.42 8.27
C PRO A 155 9.02 -0.56 7.26
N ALA A 156 9.88 0.33 7.74
CA ALA A 156 10.72 1.20 6.93
C ALA A 156 12.02 1.51 7.70
N PRO A 157 12.94 2.33 7.15
CA PRO A 157 14.14 2.74 7.89
C PRO A 157 13.82 3.62 9.10
N PHE A 158 12.73 4.40 9.06
CA PHE A 158 12.40 5.42 10.05
C PHE A 158 10.94 5.35 10.49
N ASP A 159 10.69 5.72 11.75
CA ASP A 159 9.34 5.93 12.26
C ASP A 159 8.78 7.28 11.80
N ILE A 160 7.63 7.26 11.13
CA ILE A 160 6.88 8.44 10.70
C ILE A 160 5.41 8.17 10.97
N ALA A 161 4.74 9.01 11.77
CA ALA A 161 3.37 8.76 12.22
C ALA A 161 2.32 8.93 11.11
N ALA A 162 2.55 9.88 10.20
CA ALA A 162 1.68 10.19 9.07
C ALA A 162 2.52 10.44 7.81
N PRO A 163 3.14 9.39 7.24
CA PRO A 163 4.04 9.54 6.12
C PRO A 163 3.28 9.99 4.85
N PRO A 164 3.82 10.95 4.08
CA PRO A 164 3.27 11.26 2.76
C PRO A 164 3.56 10.09 1.82
N MET A 165 2.54 9.66 1.07
CA MET A 165 2.65 8.61 0.06
C MET A 165 1.96 9.08 -1.22
N TYR A 166 2.61 8.86 -2.36
CA TYR A 166 2.08 9.26 -3.66
C TYR A 166 0.90 8.39 -4.07
N GLY A 167 -0.09 9.01 -4.69
CA GLY A 167 -0.97 8.29 -5.60
C GLY A 167 -0.23 7.97 -6.90
N VAL A 168 -0.65 6.90 -7.57
CA VAL A 168 0.04 6.37 -8.76
C VAL A 168 -0.95 5.98 -9.83
N GLU A 169 -0.60 6.36 -11.05
CA GLU A 169 -1.21 5.92 -12.30
C GLU A 169 -0.16 5.18 -13.11
N GLN A 170 -0.53 4.03 -13.66
CA GLN A 170 0.35 3.22 -14.49
C GLN A 170 -0.22 3.11 -15.91
N ALA A 171 0.65 3.23 -16.91
CA ALA A 171 0.30 3.09 -18.32
C ALA A 171 1.17 2.02 -19.00
N ASN A 172 0.51 1.12 -19.72
CA ASN A 172 1.09 0.28 -20.75
C ASN A 172 0.83 0.92 -22.12
N VAL A 173 1.89 1.17 -22.87
CA VAL A 173 1.84 1.94 -24.13
C VAL A 173 2.34 1.06 -25.26
N VAL A 174 1.57 0.98 -26.33
CA VAL A 174 1.92 0.23 -27.55
C VAL A 174 1.76 1.12 -28.76
N TYR A 175 2.85 1.30 -29.51
CA TYR A 175 2.83 1.92 -30.84
C TYR A 175 2.80 0.84 -31.93
N LYS A 176 2.00 1.08 -32.96
CA LYS A 176 1.93 0.29 -34.19
C LYS A 176 2.23 1.17 -35.40
N GLY A 177 3.19 0.73 -36.20
CA GLY A 177 3.63 1.36 -37.44
C GLY A 177 3.60 0.38 -38.60
N GLN A 178 4.56 0.50 -39.51
CA GLN A 178 4.66 -0.31 -40.72
C GLN A 178 6.12 -0.62 -41.03
N ALA A 179 6.45 -1.91 -41.04
CA ALA A 179 7.80 -2.38 -41.28
C ALA A 179 8.15 -2.30 -42.77
N VAL A 180 9.34 -1.79 -43.04
CA VAL A 180 9.98 -1.77 -44.36
C VAL A 180 11.49 -1.97 -44.19
N HIS A 181 12.18 -2.34 -45.26
CA HIS A 181 13.62 -2.42 -45.24
C HIS A 181 14.21 -1.00 -45.10
N ALA A 182 14.95 -0.76 -44.02
CA ALA A 182 15.37 0.58 -43.61
C ALA A 182 16.24 1.30 -44.65
N SER A 183 17.01 0.57 -45.46
CA SER A 183 17.84 1.16 -46.52
C SER A 183 17.23 1.17 -47.93
N VAL A 184 16.14 0.45 -48.18
CA VAL A 184 15.65 0.24 -49.56
C VAL A 184 14.44 1.11 -49.87
N ALA A 185 13.49 1.19 -48.93
CA ALA A 185 12.28 2.00 -49.11
C ALA A 185 11.79 2.57 -47.76
N PRO A 186 12.65 3.30 -47.00
CA PRO A 186 12.26 3.85 -45.70
C PRO A 186 11.04 4.77 -45.77
N GLU A 187 10.84 5.47 -46.88
CA GLU A 187 9.73 6.39 -47.13
C GLU A 187 8.35 5.72 -47.16
N ALA A 188 8.28 4.40 -47.33
CA ALA A 188 7.04 3.63 -47.29
C ALA A 188 6.70 3.09 -45.89
N GLY A 189 7.58 3.32 -44.91
CA GLY A 189 7.43 2.83 -43.53
C GLY A 189 6.80 3.84 -42.58
N VAL A 190 6.39 3.34 -41.42
CA VAL A 190 5.97 4.15 -40.26
C VAL A 190 6.71 3.60 -39.05
N ASN A 191 7.60 4.40 -38.46
CA ASN A 191 8.50 3.92 -37.42
C ASN A 191 7.87 4.05 -36.02
N ALA A 192 7.48 2.91 -35.44
CA ALA A 192 6.90 2.84 -34.10
C ALA A 192 7.91 3.19 -33.00
N LEU A 193 9.20 2.88 -33.18
CA LEU A 193 10.23 3.25 -32.21
C LEU A 193 10.44 4.76 -32.18
N ASP A 194 10.47 5.44 -33.34
CA ASP A 194 10.60 6.90 -33.39
C ASP A 194 9.38 7.59 -32.74
N ALA A 195 8.19 7.01 -32.89
CA ALA A 195 6.98 7.48 -32.20
C ALA A 195 7.15 7.45 -30.68
N LEU A 196 7.62 6.32 -30.14
CA LEU A 196 7.86 6.15 -28.71
C LEU A 196 9.01 7.03 -28.20
N VAL A 197 10.10 7.16 -28.94
CA VAL A 197 11.21 8.06 -28.61
C VAL A 197 10.74 9.52 -28.58
N THR A 198 9.92 9.93 -29.53
CA THR A 198 9.32 11.27 -29.56
C THR A 198 8.46 11.51 -28.31
N ALA A 199 7.61 10.56 -27.93
CA ALA A 199 6.83 10.65 -26.70
C ALA A 199 7.73 10.71 -25.45
N TYR A 200 8.81 9.94 -25.41
CA TYR A 200 9.79 9.94 -24.32
C TYR A 200 10.45 11.31 -24.17
N GLN A 201 10.81 11.96 -25.29
CA GLN A 201 11.38 13.32 -25.30
C GLN A 201 10.34 14.37 -24.88
N ALA A 202 9.09 14.24 -25.33
CA ALA A 202 8.01 15.11 -24.87
C ALA A 202 7.80 15.00 -23.34
N ILE A 203 7.86 13.79 -22.78
CA ILE A 203 7.83 13.57 -21.32
C ILE A 203 9.06 14.18 -20.65
N ALA A 204 10.25 14.07 -21.25
CA ALA A 204 11.46 14.68 -20.71
C ALA A 204 11.33 16.22 -20.59
N GLN A 205 10.76 16.87 -21.60
CA GLN A 205 10.48 18.31 -21.57
C GLN A 205 9.34 18.66 -20.60
N LEU A 206 8.29 17.84 -20.53
CA LEU A 206 7.19 18.01 -19.60
C LEU A 206 7.66 18.12 -18.14
N ARG A 207 8.70 17.37 -17.74
CA ARG A 207 9.26 17.38 -16.38
C ARG A 207 9.74 18.76 -15.91
N GLN A 208 10.09 19.69 -16.80
CA GLN A 208 10.41 21.07 -16.40
C GLN A 208 9.20 21.82 -15.83
N HIS A 209 7.97 21.37 -16.14
CA HIS A 209 6.72 22.08 -15.86
C HIS A 209 5.76 21.25 -14.97
N ILE A 210 6.27 20.28 -14.21
CA ILE A 210 5.50 19.55 -13.20
C ILE A 210 5.83 20.08 -11.80
N ARG A 211 4.97 19.79 -10.82
CA ARG A 211 5.25 20.11 -9.42
C ARG A 211 6.41 19.26 -8.88
N ARG A 212 7.12 19.81 -7.89
CA ARG A 212 8.26 19.12 -7.25
C ARG A 212 7.85 17.86 -6.49
N ASP A 213 6.61 17.79 -6.02
CA ASP A 213 6.00 16.65 -5.34
C ASP A 213 5.33 15.66 -6.32
N SER A 214 5.91 15.48 -7.50
CA SER A 214 5.39 14.57 -8.53
C SER A 214 6.53 13.90 -9.31
N ARG A 215 6.26 12.73 -9.88
CA ARG A 215 7.25 11.95 -10.64
C ARG A 215 6.62 11.36 -11.90
N ILE A 216 7.42 11.26 -12.95
CA ILE A 216 7.10 10.49 -14.16
C ILE A 216 8.34 9.67 -14.51
N HIS A 217 8.20 8.36 -14.56
CA HIS A 217 9.28 7.42 -14.91
C HIS A 217 8.72 6.24 -15.68
N GLY A 218 9.56 5.58 -16.48
CA GLY A 218 9.14 4.47 -17.31
C GLY A 218 10.30 3.86 -18.08
N ILE A 219 10.00 2.77 -18.77
CA ILE A 219 10.96 2.00 -19.58
C ILE A 219 10.36 1.67 -20.94
N ILE A 220 11.24 1.48 -21.93
CA ILE A 220 10.88 0.84 -23.20
C ILE A 220 11.04 -0.66 -23.00
N THR A 221 9.94 -1.41 -23.12
CA THR A 221 9.92 -2.86 -22.94
C THR A 221 10.22 -3.60 -24.25
N TYR A 222 9.92 -2.98 -25.39
CA TYR A 222 10.24 -3.51 -26.71
C TYR A 222 10.44 -2.37 -27.72
N GLY A 223 11.53 -2.42 -28.49
CA GLY A 223 11.91 -1.34 -29.43
C GLY A 223 12.15 -1.81 -30.88
N GLY A 224 11.66 -2.98 -31.26
CA GLY A 224 11.97 -3.62 -32.54
C GLY A 224 12.97 -4.78 -32.42
N SER A 225 13.13 -5.54 -33.50
CA SER A 225 13.85 -6.82 -33.50
C SER A 225 15.10 -6.87 -34.38
N ALA A 226 15.28 -5.93 -35.32
CA ALA A 226 16.43 -5.89 -36.22
C ALA A 226 16.74 -4.46 -36.70
N ALA A 227 18.01 -4.08 -36.74
CA ALA A 227 18.43 -2.71 -37.09
C ALA A 227 18.23 -2.35 -38.57
N ASN A 228 18.13 -3.33 -39.47
CA ASN A 228 17.89 -3.12 -40.90
C ASN A 228 16.40 -3.11 -41.28
N VAL A 229 15.50 -3.20 -40.30
CA VAL A 229 14.04 -3.17 -40.48
C VAL A 229 13.49 -1.99 -39.68
N VAL A 230 12.67 -1.14 -40.31
CA VAL A 230 11.94 -0.08 -39.61
C VAL A 230 10.99 -0.75 -38.60
N PRO A 231 11.07 -0.45 -37.29
CA PRO A 231 10.20 -1.06 -36.28
C PRO A 231 8.72 -0.75 -36.55
N ASP A 232 7.90 -1.78 -36.72
CA ASP A 232 6.43 -1.70 -36.80
C ASP A 232 5.75 -1.75 -35.42
N ARG A 233 6.48 -2.07 -34.37
CA ARG A 233 5.98 -2.12 -32.99
C ARG A 233 7.02 -1.63 -31.99
N ALA A 234 6.56 -0.82 -31.04
CA ALA A 234 7.32 -0.43 -29.86
C ALA A 234 6.40 -0.39 -28.64
N GLU A 235 6.91 -0.78 -27.48
CA GLU A 235 6.14 -0.93 -26.25
C GLU A 235 6.88 -0.28 -25.06
N ALA A 236 6.12 0.26 -24.12
CA ALA A 236 6.66 0.88 -22.90
C ALA A 236 5.71 0.74 -21.70
N ARG A 237 6.27 0.84 -20.50
CA ARG A 237 5.53 0.94 -19.24
C ARG A 237 5.94 2.20 -18.49
N PHE A 238 4.97 3.00 -18.05
CA PHE A 238 5.18 4.27 -17.36
C PHE A 238 4.37 4.37 -16.08
N LEU A 239 4.92 5.07 -15.10
CA LEU A 239 4.30 5.42 -13.83
C LEU A 239 4.26 6.95 -13.69
N VAL A 240 3.13 7.47 -13.25
CA VAL A 240 2.88 8.88 -12.96
C VAL A 240 2.45 8.99 -11.50
N ARG A 241 3.13 9.85 -10.73
CA ARG A 241 2.93 9.97 -9.28
C ARG A 241 2.70 11.40 -8.84
N ALA A 242 1.81 11.61 -7.88
CA ALA A 242 1.60 12.91 -7.22
C ALA A 242 0.97 12.74 -5.82
N LEU A 243 1.16 13.73 -4.94
CA LEU A 243 0.58 13.73 -3.58
C LEU A 243 -0.88 14.23 -3.54
N GLN A 244 -1.43 14.71 -4.65
CA GLN A 244 -2.79 15.27 -4.72
C GLN A 244 -3.56 14.63 -5.87
N THR A 245 -4.74 14.08 -5.57
CA THR A 245 -5.59 13.34 -6.52
C THR A 245 -5.94 14.17 -7.75
N ALA A 246 -6.38 15.42 -7.56
CA ALA A 246 -6.73 16.32 -8.66
C ALA A 246 -5.52 16.62 -9.57
N TYR A 247 -4.33 16.78 -8.98
CA TYR A 247 -3.11 17.02 -9.75
C TYR A 247 -2.61 15.76 -10.45
N LEU A 248 -2.75 14.58 -9.83
CA LEU A 248 -2.44 13.29 -10.47
C LEU A 248 -3.27 13.11 -11.75
N ALA A 249 -4.57 13.41 -11.69
CA ALA A 249 -5.46 13.34 -12.83
C ALA A 249 -5.08 14.34 -13.95
N ASP A 250 -4.76 15.60 -13.60
CA ASP A 250 -4.22 16.57 -14.57
C ASP A 250 -2.93 16.07 -15.21
N LEU A 251 -1.99 15.58 -14.39
CA LEU A 251 -0.69 15.11 -14.85
C LEU A 251 -0.82 13.89 -15.77
N LYS A 252 -1.70 12.93 -15.44
CA LYS A 252 -2.07 11.81 -16.31
C LYS A 252 -2.53 12.30 -17.68
N GLY A 253 -3.42 13.28 -17.72
CA GLY A 253 -3.87 13.89 -18.98
C GLY A 253 -2.75 14.57 -19.78
N ARG A 254 -1.77 15.18 -19.10
CA ARG A 254 -0.58 15.77 -19.74
C ARG A 254 0.35 14.71 -20.31
N VAL A 255 0.58 13.60 -19.59
CA VAL A 255 1.39 12.47 -20.05
C VAL A 255 0.71 11.75 -21.22
N GLN A 256 -0.61 11.57 -21.16
CA GLN A 256 -1.41 11.03 -22.27
C GLN A 256 -1.16 11.81 -23.57
N ARG A 257 -1.17 13.15 -23.51
CA ARG A 257 -0.86 13.99 -24.68
C ARG A 257 0.56 13.82 -25.20
N CYS A 258 1.54 13.50 -24.35
CA CYS A 258 2.89 13.18 -24.81
C CYS A 258 2.92 11.90 -25.63
N PHE A 259 2.17 10.87 -25.23
CA PHE A 259 2.05 9.64 -26.01
C PHE A 259 1.35 9.90 -27.36
N GLU A 260 0.27 10.68 -27.36
CA GLU A 260 -0.44 11.08 -28.57
C GLU A 260 0.44 11.92 -29.52
N ALA A 261 1.29 12.80 -28.98
CA ALA A 261 2.23 13.58 -29.79
C ALA A 261 3.23 12.69 -30.55
N GLY A 262 3.71 11.61 -29.93
CA GLY A 262 4.57 10.62 -30.59
C GLY A 262 3.89 9.93 -31.77
N ALA A 263 2.60 9.60 -31.61
CA ALA A 263 1.78 9.01 -32.68
C ALA A 263 1.57 10.01 -33.82
N LEU A 264 1.15 11.22 -33.48
CA LEU A 264 0.87 12.28 -34.44
C LEU A 264 2.11 12.66 -35.27
N GLY A 265 3.28 12.80 -34.63
CA GLY A 265 4.51 13.21 -35.29
C GLY A 265 5.11 12.16 -36.23
N SER A 266 4.86 10.87 -35.96
CA SER A 266 5.41 9.75 -36.73
C SER A 266 4.43 9.16 -37.76
N GLY A 267 3.13 9.41 -37.59
CA GLY A 267 2.07 8.70 -38.32
C GLY A 267 1.72 7.32 -37.75
N ALA A 268 2.36 6.89 -36.65
CA ALA A 268 2.04 5.64 -35.97
C ALA A 268 0.69 5.73 -35.25
N GLN A 269 0.11 4.57 -34.95
CA GLN A 269 -1.04 4.44 -34.06
C GLN A 269 -0.54 4.15 -32.64
N VAL A 270 -1.15 4.76 -31.63
CA VAL A 270 -0.85 4.47 -30.22
C VAL A 270 -2.07 3.91 -29.51
N THR A 271 -1.85 2.89 -28.69
CA THR A 271 -2.78 2.42 -27.68
C THR A 271 -2.15 2.67 -26.32
N VAL A 272 -2.82 3.44 -25.47
CA VAL A 272 -2.42 3.65 -24.08
C VAL A 272 -3.46 2.98 -23.19
N GLN A 273 -3.04 1.96 -22.47
CA GLN A 273 -3.86 1.28 -21.47
C GLN A 273 -3.39 1.73 -20.09
N TRP A 274 -4.21 2.52 -19.42
CA TRP A 274 -4.03 2.81 -18.01
C TRP A 274 -4.59 1.65 -17.17
N ASP A 275 -3.97 1.38 -16.03
CA ASP A 275 -4.46 0.37 -15.10
C ASP A 275 -5.88 0.72 -14.62
N LYS A 276 -6.66 -0.32 -14.29
CA LYS A 276 -8.05 -0.16 -13.87
C LYS A 276 -8.15 0.61 -12.55
N TYR A 277 -7.24 0.34 -11.62
CA TYR A 277 -7.25 0.92 -10.29
C TYR A 277 -6.10 1.92 -10.14
N THR A 278 -6.44 3.15 -9.83
CA THR A 278 -5.49 4.19 -9.42
C THR A 278 -5.19 4.01 -7.93
N TYR A 279 -3.92 4.01 -7.54
CA TYR A 279 -3.57 4.12 -6.12
C TYR A 279 -3.76 5.58 -5.72
N ALA A 280 -4.63 5.82 -4.74
CA ALA A 280 -4.85 7.19 -4.27
C ALA A 280 -3.68 7.64 -3.38
N PRO A 281 -3.35 8.95 -3.32
CA PRO A 281 -2.38 9.43 -2.33
C PRO A 281 -2.91 9.20 -0.91
N MET A 282 -2.03 8.93 0.03
CA MET A 282 -2.45 8.67 1.42
C MET A 282 -3.04 9.92 2.06
N ASN A 283 -4.26 9.82 2.57
CA ASN A 283 -4.96 10.83 3.35
C ASN A 283 -5.00 10.39 4.82
N ASN A 284 -3.84 10.43 5.48
CA ASN A 284 -3.72 10.05 6.89
C ASN A 284 -4.68 10.85 7.79
N SER A 285 -5.41 10.14 8.66
CA SER A 285 -6.22 10.76 9.71
C SER A 285 -5.30 11.31 10.80
N MET A 286 -5.00 12.61 10.74
CA MET A 286 -4.12 13.27 11.71
C MET A 286 -4.51 13.03 13.17
N PRO A 287 -5.81 13.11 13.58
CA PRO A 287 -6.18 12.80 14.96
C PRO A 287 -5.74 11.39 15.40
N ILE A 288 -5.92 10.38 14.54
CA ILE A 288 -5.55 8.99 14.84
C ILE A 288 -4.02 8.82 14.81
N ALA A 289 -3.35 9.46 13.84
CA ALA A 289 -1.89 9.43 13.72
C ALA A 289 -1.20 10.07 14.93
N ASP A 290 -1.76 11.17 15.46
CA ASP A 290 -1.28 11.82 16.68
C ASP A 290 -1.44 10.89 17.88
N ALA A 291 -2.61 10.25 18.04
CA ALA A 291 -2.84 9.27 19.11
C ALA A 291 -1.86 8.07 19.03
N TYR A 292 -1.64 7.54 17.81
CA TYR A 292 -0.64 6.51 17.57
C TYR A 292 0.76 6.98 17.93
N GLY A 293 1.15 8.19 17.51
CA GLY A 293 2.45 8.78 17.82
C GLY A 293 2.68 8.91 19.32
N GLU A 294 1.69 9.38 20.08
CA GLU A 294 1.79 9.46 21.54
C GLU A 294 1.96 8.07 22.17
N ASN A 295 1.14 7.08 21.77
CA ASN A 295 1.25 5.71 22.29
C ASN A 295 2.62 5.10 21.96
N ALA A 296 3.09 5.21 20.72
CA ALA A 296 4.39 4.70 20.30
C ALA A 296 5.56 5.35 21.06
N ARG A 297 5.48 6.65 21.38
CA ARG A 297 6.51 7.34 22.19
C ARG A 297 6.56 6.81 23.62
N THR A 298 5.43 6.44 24.22
CA THR A 298 5.44 5.81 25.57
C THR A 298 6.15 4.45 25.58
N LEU A 299 6.21 3.77 24.42
CA LEU A 299 6.94 2.52 24.22
C LEU A 299 8.41 2.75 23.84
N GLY A 300 8.89 4.00 23.86
CA GLY A 300 10.28 4.35 23.59
C GLY A 300 10.62 4.59 22.12
N ARG A 301 9.63 4.58 21.22
CA ARG A 301 9.84 4.82 19.79
C ARG A 301 10.14 6.29 19.50
N LYS A 302 10.97 6.53 18.48
CA LYS A 302 11.46 7.86 18.11
C LYS A 302 11.13 8.16 16.66
N PHE A 303 10.38 9.24 16.45
CA PHE A 303 9.93 9.65 15.13
C PHE A 303 10.92 10.59 14.45
N LEU A 304 10.98 10.52 13.13
CA LEU A 304 11.74 11.47 12.33
C LEU A 304 11.06 12.85 12.40
N GLU A 305 11.81 13.85 12.84
CA GLU A 305 11.32 15.24 12.94
C GLU A 305 11.39 15.98 11.59
N GLN A 306 12.21 15.49 10.67
CA GLN A 306 12.40 16.11 9.36
C GLN A 306 11.29 15.71 8.40
N ALA A 307 10.76 16.69 7.67
CA ALA A 307 9.81 16.44 6.59
C ALA A 307 10.48 15.61 5.48
N VAL A 308 9.81 14.56 5.04
CA VAL A 308 10.17 13.77 3.86
C VAL A 308 9.21 14.09 2.72
N GLU A 309 9.67 14.07 1.47
CA GLU A 309 8.81 14.34 0.32
C GLU A 309 7.76 13.24 0.11
N SER A 310 8.18 11.97 0.21
CA SER A 310 7.32 10.80 0.11
C SER A 310 8.05 9.56 0.65
N THR A 311 7.28 8.54 1.00
CA THR A 311 7.75 7.24 1.49
C THR A 311 7.38 6.08 0.58
N GLY A 312 6.64 6.32 -0.52
CA GLY A 312 6.18 5.27 -1.40
C GLY A 312 4.78 5.53 -1.93
N SER A 313 4.08 4.45 -2.25
CA SER A 313 2.72 4.42 -2.79
C SER A 313 2.05 3.13 -2.35
N THR A 314 0.78 3.20 -1.98
CA THR A 314 0.02 2.05 -1.45
C THR A 314 -1.46 2.24 -1.75
N ASP A 315 -2.18 1.17 -1.98
CA ASP A 315 -3.64 1.14 -2.09
C ASP A 315 -4.35 1.30 -0.73
N MET A 316 -3.61 1.36 0.40
CA MET A 316 -4.15 1.91 1.66
C MET A 316 -4.54 3.38 1.51
N GLY A 317 -3.93 4.07 0.54
CA GLY A 317 -4.38 5.38 0.10
C GLY A 317 -5.86 5.38 -0.27
N ASN A 318 -6.33 4.38 -1.04
CA ASN A 318 -7.73 4.28 -1.46
C ASN A 318 -8.68 4.15 -0.26
N VAL A 319 -8.32 3.31 0.72
CA VAL A 319 -9.07 3.16 1.97
C VAL A 319 -9.13 4.47 2.75
N SER A 320 -8.01 5.21 2.80
CA SER A 320 -7.89 6.47 3.53
C SER A 320 -8.73 7.63 2.98
N TRP A 321 -9.33 7.47 1.79
CA TRP A 321 -10.33 8.41 1.27
C TRP A 321 -11.78 8.01 1.58
N ALA A 322 -12.00 6.74 1.93
CA ALA A 322 -13.32 6.23 2.32
C ALA A 322 -13.53 6.19 3.84
N VAL A 323 -12.46 5.90 4.59
CA VAL A 323 -12.51 5.66 6.05
C VAL A 323 -11.33 6.36 6.73
N PRO A 324 -11.50 6.95 7.94
CA PRO A 324 -10.40 7.44 8.75
C PRO A 324 -9.32 6.38 8.96
N SER A 325 -8.15 6.62 8.36
CA SER A 325 -7.10 5.60 8.26
C SER A 325 -5.73 6.12 8.67
N ILE A 326 -4.88 5.24 9.20
CA ILE A 326 -3.45 5.51 9.38
C ILE A 326 -2.62 4.42 8.69
N HIS A 327 -1.45 4.82 8.20
CA HIS A 327 -0.40 3.92 7.70
C HIS A 327 0.96 4.50 8.12
N PRO A 328 1.28 4.59 9.42
CA PRO A 328 2.61 4.98 9.89
C PRO A 328 3.69 4.05 9.35
N THR A 329 4.89 4.59 9.15
CA THR A 329 6.08 3.75 9.03
C THR A 329 6.73 3.53 10.40
N PHE A 330 7.45 2.42 10.57
CA PHE A 330 8.22 2.13 11.77
C PHE A 330 9.61 1.57 11.46
N SER A 331 10.63 1.99 12.22
CA SER A 331 11.98 1.47 12.09
C SER A 331 12.10 0.03 12.59
N ILE A 332 12.72 -0.84 11.78
CA ILE A 332 12.98 -2.25 12.16
C ILE A 332 14.36 -2.47 12.80
N GLY A 333 15.02 -1.40 13.26
CA GLY A 333 16.30 -1.49 13.96
C GLY A 333 17.51 -1.72 13.04
N ALA A 334 17.31 -1.63 11.72
CA ALA A 334 18.35 -1.69 10.70
C ALA A 334 18.10 -0.63 9.62
N PHE A 335 19.17 -0.10 9.03
CA PHE A 335 19.08 0.77 7.87
C PHE A 335 19.14 -0.06 6.59
N ALA A 336 17.97 -0.47 6.11
CA ALA A 336 17.79 -1.09 4.80
C ALA A 336 16.62 -0.40 4.11
N ILE A 337 16.71 -0.18 2.79
CA ILE A 337 15.64 0.42 2.00
C ILE A 337 14.73 -0.71 1.49
N ASN A 338 13.42 -0.53 1.61
CA ASN A 338 12.42 -1.45 1.05
C ASN A 338 12.72 -1.76 -0.42
N HIS A 339 12.27 -2.93 -0.89
CA HIS A 339 12.49 -3.44 -2.26
C HIS A 339 13.97 -3.74 -2.58
N THR A 340 14.75 -4.07 -1.56
CA THR A 340 16.13 -4.56 -1.73
C THR A 340 16.32 -5.91 -1.04
N PRO A 341 17.24 -6.77 -1.53
CA PRO A 341 17.57 -8.02 -0.83
C PRO A 341 17.98 -7.81 0.63
N GLY A 342 18.68 -6.71 0.91
CA GLY A 342 19.07 -6.35 2.27
C GLY A 342 17.87 -6.08 3.19
N PHE A 343 16.76 -5.57 2.67
CA PHE A 343 15.53 -5.41 3.47
C PHE A 343 14.90 -6.76 3.83
N THR A 344 14.88 -7.69 2.87
CA THR A 344 14.41 -9.06 3.10
C THR A 344 15.17 -9.70 4.25
N GLU A 345 16.50 -9.59 4.27
CA GLU A 345 17.33 -10.15 5.33
C GLU A 345 16.99 -9.55 6.70
N VAL A 346 16.82 -8.23 6.80
CA VAL A 346 16.57 -7.59 8.09
C VAL A 346 15.13 -7.76 8.59
N ALA A 347 14.16 -8.00 7.69
CA ALA A 347 12.74 -8.15 8.01
C ALA A 347 12.38 -9.43 8.81
N ALA A 348 13.34 -10.34 9.00
CA ALA A 348 13.19 -11.56 9.81
C ALA A 348 14.06 -11.56 11.09
N THR A 349 14.70 -10.45 11.43
CA THR A 349 15.60 -10.37 12.58
C THR A 349 14.86 -10.16 13.90
N ASP A 350 15.47 -10.56 15.02
CA ASP A 350 14.97 -10.28 16.36
C ASP A 350 14.71 -8.78 16.61
N ALA A 351 15.52 -7.91 16.02
CA ALA A 351 15.36 -6.47 16.10
C ALA A 351 14.08 -6.01 15.37
N ALA A 352 13.83 -6.54 14.17
CA ALA A 352 12.62 -6.26 13.42
C ALA A 352 11.36 -6.77 14.14
N HIS A 353 11.41 -7.98 14.70
CA HIS A 353 10.30 -8.52 15.49
C HIS A 353 10.05 -7.76 16.78
N LYS A 354 11.10 -7.34 17.49
CA LYS A 354 10.97 -6.46 18.65
C LYS A 354 10.23 -5.17 18.26
N SER A 355 10.64 -4.53 17.17
CA SER A 355 9.96 -3.34 16.66
C SER A 355 8.51 -3.59 16.28
N MET A 356 8.23 -4.72 15.60
CA MET A 356 6.87 -5.11 15.23
C MET A 356 5.96 -5.27 16.46
N ILE A 357 6.45 -5.86 17.56
CA ILE A 357 5.69 -5.99 18.80
C ILE A 357 5.38 -4.63 19.43
N GLU A 358 6.35 -3.72 19.51
CA GLU A 358 6.13 -2.37 20.02
C GLU A 358 5.09 -1.60 19.18
N VAL A 359 5.11 -1.80 17.86
CA VAL A 359 4.16 -1.17 16.93
C VAL A 359 2.77 -1.79 17.08
N ALA A 360 2.66 -3.11 17.19
CA ALA A 360 1.40 -3.79 17.47
C ALA A 360 0.78 -3.31 18.79
N GLN A 361 1.60 -3.09 19.83
CA GLN A 361 1.17 -2.49 21.10
C GLN A 361 0.63 -1.07 20.89
N ALA A 362 1.35 -0.22 20.15
CA ALA A 362 0.89 1.13 19.84
C ALA A 362 -0.44 1.13 19.06
N LEU A 363 -0.59 0.25 18.06
CA LEU A 363 -1.83 0.08 17.31
C LEU A 363 -3.00 -0.39 18.19
N ALA A 364 -2.75 -1.31 19.13
CA ALA A 364 -3.75 -1.76 20.10
C ALA A 364 -4.18 -0.63 21.06
N MET A 365 -3.21 0.13 21.58
CA MET A 365 -3.45 1.30 22.44
C MET A 365 -4.24 2.39 21.71
N THR A 366 -3.98 2.60 20.41
CA THR A 366 -4.75 3.53 19.57
C THR A 366 -6.18 3.05 19.35
N GLY A 367 -6.39 1.75 19.24
CA GLY A 367 -7.74 1.16 19.25
C GLY A 367 -8.50 1.48 20.55
N VAL A 368 -7.82 1.38 21.69
CA VAL A 368 -8.38 1.77 23.00
C VAL A 368 -8.75 3.26 23.02
N ASP A 369 -7.90 4.13 22.49
CA ASP A 369 -8.17 5.58 22.38
C ASP A 369 -9.43 5.88 21.56
N LEU A 370 -9.60 5.21 20.43
CA LEU A 370 -10.75 5.38 19.55
C LEU A 370 -12.07 5.00 20.23
N LEU A 371 -12.05 3.98 21.09
CA LEU A 371 -13.24 3.54 21.84
C LEU A 371 -13.54 4.43 23.04
N HIS A 372 -12.50 4.87 23.76
CA HIS A 372 -12.67 5.60 25.02
C HIS A 372 -12.73 7.12 24.84
N SER A 373 -12.45 7.63 23.64
CA SER A 373 -12.50 9.07 23.32
C SER A 373 -13.46 9.34 22.14
N PRO A 374 -14.76 9.60 22.42
CA PRO A 374 -15.73 9.95 21.38
C PRO A 374 -15.32 11.19 20.57
N ASP A 375 -14.60 12.12 21.19
CA ASP A 375 -14.07 13.30 20.49
C ASP A 375 -13.00 12.94 19.47
N LEU A 376 -12.11 11.99 19.78
CA LEU A 376 -11.09 11.53 18.83
C LEU A 376 -11.74 10.95 17.58
N LEU A 377 -12.71 10.04 17.75
CA LEU A 377 -13.40 9.42 16.63
C LEU A 377 -14.22 10.43 15.82
N ARG A 378 -14.91 11.36 16.49
CA ARG A 378 -15.62 12.45 15.84
C ARG A 378 -14.68 13.31 15.00
N ARG A 379 -13.56 13.80 15.58
CA ARG A 379 -12.56 14.58 14.84
C ARG A 379 -11.96 13.82 13.66
N ALA A 380 -11.75 12.52 13.81
CA ALA A 380 -11.27 11.66 12.73
C ALA A 380 -12.28 11.59 11.57
N LYS A 381 -13.59 11.52 11.86
CA LYS A 381 -14.67 11.49 10.87
C LYS A 381 -15.02 12.85 10.26
N ASP A 382 -14.90 13.93 11.02
CA ASP A 382 -15.28 15.29 10.57
C ASP A 382 -14.56 15.71 9.27
N ARG A 383 -13.34 15.20 9.04
CA ARG A 383 -12.57 15.44 7.81
C ARG A 383 -13.11 14.70 6.58
N PHE A 384 -13.86 13.63 6.76
CA PHE A 384 -14.44 12.82 5.67
C PHE A 384 -15.82 13.33 5.21
N GLY A 385 -16.45 14.22 5.98
CA GLY A 385 -17.69 14.90 5.62
C GLY A 385 -17.49 16.27 4.94
N ALA A 386 -16.27 16.79 4.90
CA ALA A 386 -15.94 18.03 4.20
C ALA A 386 -15.31 17.71 2.84
N PRO A 387 -15.89 18.15 1.70
CA PRO A 387 -15.22 18.01 0.42
C PRO A 387 -13.88 18.75 0.46
N ALA A 388 -12.83 18.08 -0.01
CA ALA A 388 -11.48 18.64 -0.16
C ALA A 388 -11.43 19.77 -1.20
#